data_AF-A0A016VGG0-F1
#
_entry.id   AF-A0A016VGG0-F1
#
_cell.length_a   1.000
_cell.length_b   1.000
_cell.length_c   1.000
_cell.angle_alpha   90.00
_cell.angle_beta   90.00
_cell.angle_gamma   90.00
#
_symmetry.space_group_name_H-M   'P 1'
#
loop_
_entity.id
_entity.type
_entity.pdbx_description
1 polymer ?
#
loop_
_entity_poly.entity_id
_entity_poly.type
_entity_poly.pdbx_seq_one_letter_code
_entity_poly.pdbx_strand_id
1 'polypeptide(L)'
;MNIRSYIILFAPPALSSFDEDRLVADLFNGYNSLIRPVPNATSPPIEVAFSLALVLLINIDEKNQIMHTNVWPTMRWKDYQMRWDPRMYGSIETIRVPPDKVWLPDIVLFNNADGNYLVSFYSNVVVEHTGEMLWVPPAVYKSSCIIDVEYFPFDEQVCSLTFGSWTFKKEEVQISYHMGKRQVELNDYSFSGIWDVMEVPGLLIEDRSKISYQIRIRR
;
A
#
# COMPACT_ATOMS: atom_id res chain seq x y z
N MET A 1 -37.29 -54.34 -5.39
CA MET A 1 -35.94 -53.83 -5.77
C MET A 1 -36.13 -52.43 -6.32
N ASN A 2 -35.88 -51.40 -5.52
CA ASN A 2 -36.04 -49.99 -5.92
C ASN A 2 -34.78 -49.50 -6.63
N ILE A 3 -34.91 -49.15 -7.90
CA ILE A 3 -33.84 -48.55 -8.71
C ILE A 3 -33.86 -47.04 -8.44
N ARG A 4 -32.84 -46.53 -7.73
CA ARG A 4 -32.62 -45.08 -7.59
C ARG A 4 -31.85 -44.57 -8.81
N SER A 5 -32.51 -43.79 -9.65
CA SER A 5 -31.88 -43.03 -10.73
C SER A 5 -31.07 -41.89 -10.13
N TYR A 6 -29.75 -41.91 -10.32
CA TYR A 6 -28.88 -40.77 -9.98
C TYR A 6 -28.87 -39.79 -11.16
N ILE A 7 -29.41 -38.60 -10.93
CA ILE A 7 -29.25 -37.46 -11.84
C ILE A 7 -27.82 -36.95 -11.66
N ILE A 8 -26.98 -37.16 -12.68
CA ILE A 8 -25.65 -36.57 -12.75
C ILE A 8 -25.84 -35.10 -13.16
N LEU A 9 -25.75 -34.19 -12.19
CA LEU A 9 -25.58 -32.76 -12.46
C LEU A 9 -24.18 -32.55 -13.02
N PHE A 10 -24.07 -32.36 -14.34
CA PHE A 10 -22.87 -31.82 -14.94
C PHE A 10 -22.74 -30.35 -14.49
N ALA A 11 -21.84 -30.09 -13.54
CA ALA A 11 -21.34 -28.74 -13.33
C ALA A 11 -20.58 -28.34 -14.60
N PRO A 12 -20.89 -27.19 -15.23
CA PRO A 12 -20.09 -26.71 -16.35
C PRO A 12 -18.64 -26.53 -15.89
N PRO A 13 -17.64 -26.84 -16.75
CA PRO A 13 -16.25 -26.62 -16.42
C PRO A 13 -16.07 -25.14 -16.04
N ALA A 14 -15.33 -24.88 -14.96
CA ALA A 14 -15.18 -23.53 -14.41
C ALA A 14 -14.71 -22.54 -15.50
N LEU A 15 -15.63 -21.69 -15.99
CA LEU A 15 -15.35 -20.66 -17.01
C LEU A 15 -14.38 -19.58 -16.50
N SER A 16 -14.23 -19.46 -15.18
CA SER A 16 -13.46 -18.39 -14.53
C SER A 16 -12.01 -18.28 -15.02
N SER A 17 -11.33 -19.41 -15.29
CA SER A 17 -9.92 -19.35 -15.69
C SER A 17 -9.71 -18.89 -17.14
N PHE A 18 -10.65 -19.15 -18.05
CA PHE A 18 -10.54 -18.74 -19.45
C PHE A 18 -10.92 -17.27 -19.63
N ASP A 19 -11.97 -16.83 -18.94
CA ASP A 19 -12.39 -15.42 -18.98
C ASP A 19 -11.35 -14.49 -18.34
N GLU A 20 -10.69 -14.93 -17.26
CA GLU A 20 -9.60 -14.17 -16.63
C GLU A 20 -8.36 -14.11 -17.53
N ASP A 21 -7.97 -15.21 -18.18
CA ASP A 21 -6.84 -15.22 -19.13
C ASP A 21 -7.08 -14.27 -20.31
N ARG A 22 -8.28 -14.33 -20.90
CA ARG A 22 -8.70 -13.41 -21.98
C ARG A 22 -8.73 -11.95 -21.50
N LEU A 23 -9.27 -11.68 -20.32
CA LEU A 23 -9.30 -10.34 -19.73
C LEU A 23 -7.89 -9.78 -19.55
N VAL A 24 -6.97 -10.57 -18.98
CA VAL A 24 -5.58 -10.17 -18.79
C VAL A 24 -4.91 -9.91 -20.14
N ALA A 25 -5.09 -10.78 -21.13
CA ALA A 25 -4.55 -10.58 -22.48
C ALA A 25 -5.05 -9.27 -23.11
N ASP A 26 -6.35 -8.96 -22.99
CA ASP A 26 -6.96 -7.74 -23.53
C ASP A 26 -6.45 -6.48 -22.80
N LEU A 27 -6.39 -6.49 -21.46
CA LEU A 27 -5.95 -5.35 -20.66
C LEU A 27 -4.48 -4.99 -20.89
N PHE A 28 -3.61 -5.99 -21.02
CA PHE A 28 -2.18 -5.76 -21.19
C PHE A 28 -1.75 -5.56 -22.65
N ASN A 29 -2.67 -5.70 -23.62
CA ASN A 29 -2.37 -5.43 -25.01
C ASN A 29 -2.12 -3.93 -25.26
N GLY A 30 -0.86 -3.55 -25.42
CA GLY A 30 -0.45 -2.15 -25.62
C GLY A 30 -0.32 -1.34 -24.33
N TYR A 31 -0.53 -1.94 -23.16
CA TYR A 31 -0.29 -1.29 -21.88
C TYR A 31 1.22 -1.11 -21.62
N ASN A 32 1.61 0.07 -21.17
CA ASN A 32 3.00 0.38 -20.83
C ASN A 32 3.11 0.86 -19.38
N SER A 33 3.64 0.01 -18.51
CA SER A 33 3.82 0.27 -17.08
C SER A 33 4.81 1.39 -16.75
N LEU A 34 5.63 1.83 -17.73
CA LEU A 34 6.57 2.94 -17.55
C LEU A 34 5.88 4.31 -17.63
N ILE A 35 4.68 4.37 -18.19
CA ILE A 35 3.97 5.63 -18.45
C ILE A 35 2.91 5.83 -17.37
N ARG A 36 2.96 7.00 -16.74
CA ARG A 36 1.95 7.43 -15.77
C ARG A 36 0.55 7.40 -16.41
N PRO A 37 -0.46 6.74 -15.80
CA PRO A 37 -1.77 6.54 -16.42
C PRO A 37 -2.66 7.78 -16.32
N VAL A 38 -2.30 8.83 -17.05
CA VAL A 38 -3.10 10.03 -17.25
C VAL A 38 -3.55 10.14 -18.71
N PRO A 39 -4.83 10.46 -19.00
CA PRO A 39 -5.31 10.54 -20.38
C PRO A 39 -4.59 11.60 -21.22
N ASN A 40 -4.22 12.73 -20.62
CA ASN A 40 -3.57 13.86 -21.30
C ASN A 40 -2.54 14.53 -20.38
N ALA A 41 -1.59 15.28 -20.95
CA ALA A 41 -0.59 16.03 -20.17
C ALA A 41 -1.19 17.15 -19.30
N THR A 42 -2.39 17.62 -19.64
CA THR A 42 -3.15 18.63 -18.88
C THR A 42 -4.07 18.01 -17.81
N SER A 43 -4.07 16.67 -17.67
CA SER A 43 -4.84 16.01 -16.64
C SER A 43 -4.35 16.39 -15.24
N PRO A 44 -5.23 16.37 -14.23
CA PRO A 44 -4.83 16.57 -12.84
C PRO A 44 -3.80 15.51 -12.41
N PRO A 45 -3.04 15.76 -11.32
CA PRO A 45 -2.13 14.78 -10.75
C PRO A 45 -2.86 13.48 -10.41
N ILE A 46 -2.12 12.36 -10.43
CA ILE A 46 -2.63 11.10 -9.90
C ILE A 46 -2.70 11.23 -8.39
N GLU A 47 -3.90 11.09 -7.85
CA GLU A 47 -4.10 10.99 -6.42
C GLU A 47 -3.77 9.58 -5.93
N VAL A 48 -2.80 9.48 -5.03
CA VAL A 48 -2.43 8.26 -4.31
C VAL A 48 -2.96 8.38 -2.90
N ALA A 49 -4.09 7.74 -2.64
CA ALA A 49 -4.67 7.64 -1.32
C ALA A 49 -3.81 6.70 -0.47
N PHE A 50 -3.27 7.21 0.63
CA PHE A 50 -2.31 6.51 1.48
C PHE A 50 -2.85 6.34 2.91
N SER A 51 -2.71 5.14 3.47
CA SER A 51 -2.75 4.91 4.92
C SER A 51 -1.62 3.97 5.35
N LEU A 52 -1.37 3.91 6.64
CA LEU A 52 -0.34 3.07 7.23
C LEU A 52 -0.95 2.26 8.36
N ALA A 53 -0.76 0.95 8.36
CA ALA A 53 -1.02 0.11 9.53
C ALA A 53 0.30 -0.28 10.19
N LEU A 54 0.38 -0.14 11.52
CA LEU A 54 1.53 -0.59 12.30
C LEU A 54 1.21 -1.96 12.89
N VAL A 55 2.01 -2.96 12.51
CA VAL A 55 1.87 -4.34 12.97
C VAL A 55 2.73 -4.58 14.19
N LEU A 56 3.97 -4.10 14.16
CA LEU A 56 4.92 -4.30 15.26
C LEU A 56 5.94 -3.16 15.32
N LEU A 57 6.16 -2.63 16.53
CA LEU A 57 7.34 -1.86 16.86
C LEU A 57 8.45 -2.84 17.27
N ILE A 58 9.36 -3.13 16.33
CA ILE A 58 10.35 -4.20 16.49
C ILE A 58 11.43 -3.79 17.49
N ASN A 59 11.99 -2.60 17.30
CA ASN A 59 13.06 -2.10 18.15
C ASN A 59 13.21 -0.57 18.01
N ILE A 60 13.71 0.06 19.06
CA ILE A 60 14.30 1.39 19.02
C ILE A 60 15.78 1.21 19.34
N ASP A 61 16.66 1.49 18.38
CA ASP A 61 18.10 1.54 18.61
C ASP A 61 18.46 2.96 19.05
N GLU A 62 18.50 3.19 20.37
CA GLU A 62 18.75 4.52 20.91
C GLU A 62 20.15 5.03 20.54
N LYS A 63 21.12 4.12 20.46
CA LYS A 63 22.52 4.46 20.16
C LYS A 63 22.69 4.94 18.73
N ASN A 64 22.11 4.23 17.76
CA ASN A 64 22.21 4.58 16.35
C ASN A 64 21.09 5.52 15.88
N GLN A 65 20.15 5.86 16.76
CA GLN A 65 19.01 6.74 16.44
C GLN A 65 18.11 6.17 15.34
N ILE A 66 17.76 4.88 15.44
CA ILE A 66 16.97 4.16 14.44
C ILE A 66 15.76 3.48 15.06
N MET A 67 14.58 3.72 14.50
CA MET A 67 13.35 2.98 14.81
C MET A 67 13.11 1.89 13.76
N HIS A 68 12.86 0.67 14.22
CA HIS A 68 12.53 -0.49 13.39
C HIS A 68 11.04 -0.82 13.53
N THR A 69 10.30 -0.80 12.42
CA THR A 69 8.85 -1.07 12.42
C THR A 69 8.46 -2.04 11.31
N ASN A 70 7.56 -2.97 11.63
CA ASN A 70 6.81 -3.74 10.64
C ASN A 70 5.47 -3.03 10.37
N VAL A 71 5.27 -2.59 9.14
CA VAL A 71 4.09 -1.82 8.74
C VAL A 71 3.54 -2.31 7.41
N TRP A 72 2.25 -2.07 7.21
CA TRP A 72 1.56 -2.29 5.94
C TRP A 72 1.12 -0.93 5.37
N PRO A 73 1.93 -0.30 4.50
CA PRO A 73 1.46 0.83 3.73
C PRO A 73 0.35 0.40 2.78
N THR A 74 -0.77 1.11 2.79
CA THR A 74 -1.88 0.91 1.87
C THR A 74 -1.88 2.06 0.87
N MET A 75 -1.77 1.71 -0.41
CA MET A 75 -1.82 2.67 -1.52
C MET A 75 -3.00 2.33 -2.42
N ARG A 76 -3.84 3.32 -2.69
CA ARG A 76 -4.93 3.23 -3.67
C ARG A 76 -4.81 4.36 -4.68
N TRP A 77 -4.83 4.02 -5.96
CA TRP A 77 -4.83 4.99 -7.07
C TRP A 77 -5.74 4.50 -8.19
N LYS A 78 -5.91 5.32 -9.23
CA LYS A 78 -6.73 4.96 -10.39
C LYS A 78 -5.89 4.89 -11.66
N ASP A 79 -6.02 3.80 -12.40
CA ASP A 79 -5.50 3.65 -13.75
C ASP A 79 -6.69 3.55 -14.71
N TYR A 80 -6.79 4.48 -15.65
CA TYR A 80 -7.92 4.52 -16.59
C TYR A 80 -7.86 3.42 -17.65
N GLN A 81 -6.67 2.85 -17.91
CA GLN A 81 -6.47 1.77 -18.89
C GLN A 81 -6.88 0.41 -18.30
N MET A 82 -6.86 0.28 -16.97
CA MET A 82 -7.19 -0.95 -16.24
C MET A 82 -8.70 -1.09 -15.98
N ARG A 83 -9.54 -0.82 -16.98
CA ARG A 83 -11.01 -0.86 -16.85
C ARG A 83 -11.61 -1.90 -17.78
N TRP A 84 -12.62 -2.61 -17.29
CA TRP A 84 -13.41 -3.54 -18.10
C TRP A 84 -14.86 -3.60 -17.63
N ASP A 85 -15.71 -4.17 -18.48
CA ASP A 85 -17.10 -4.50 -18.14
C ASP A 85 -17.14 -5.96 -17.65
N PRO A 86 -17.43 -6.23 -16.37
CA PRO A 86 -17.50 -7.60 -15.85
C PRO A 86 -18.40 -8.52 -16.67
N ARG A 87 -19.47 -7.99 -17.29
CA ARG A 87 -20.42 -8.78 -18.09
C ARG A 87 -19.79 -9.42 -19.33
N MET A 88 -18.67 -8.87 -19.81
CA MET A 88 -17.93 -9.38 -20.97
C MET A 88 -16.94 -10.49 -20.60
N TYR A 89 -16.61 -10.63 -19.32
CA TYR A 89 -15.54 -11.49 -18.79
C TYR A 89 -16.03 -12.32 -17.60
N GLY A 90 -17.18 -13.00 -17.73
CA GLY A 90 -17.65 -13.95 -16.71
C GLY A 90 -17.99 -13.32 -15.35
N SER A 91 -18.37 -12.04 -15.32
CA SER A 91 -18.62 -11.26 -14.09
C SER A 91 -17.40 -11.10 -13.18
N ILE A 92 -16.19 -11.18 -13.73
CA ILE A 92 -14.96 -10.88 -12.99
C ILE A 92 -14.95 -9.39 -12.63
N GLU A 93 -14.92 -9.08 -11.34
CA GLU A 93 -14.85 -7.69 -10.83
C GLU A 93 -13.47 -7.30 -10.35
N THR A 94 -12.61 -8.28 -10.02
CA THR A 94 -11.26 -8.04 -9.54
C THR A 94 -10.28 -9.07 -10.10
N ILE A 95 -9.05 -8.62 -10.37
CA ILE A 95 -7.91 -9.47 -10.74
C ILE A 95 -6.70 -9.15 -9.86
N ARG A 96 -5.72 -10.05 -9.82
CA ARG A 96 -4.46 -9.86 -9.10
C ARG A 96 -3.31 -9.90 -10.08
N VAL A 97 -2.55 -8.82 -10.16
CA VAL A 97 -1.45 -8.67 -11.11
C VAL A 97 -0.14 -8.37 -10.38
N PRO A 98 0.98 -8.95 -10.83
CA PRO A 98 2.29 -8.62 -10.29
C PRO A 98 2.58 -7.11 -10.44
N PRO A 99 3.22 -6.47 -9.43
CA PRO A 99 3.44 -5.02 -9.44
C PRO A 99 4.41 -4.57 -10.54
N ASP A 100 5.26 -5.44 -11.09
CA ASP A 100 6.16 -5.14 -12.22
C ASP A 100 5.43 -5.04 -13.57
N LYS A 101 4.19 -5.52 -13.66
CA LYS A 101 3.38 -5.47 -14.89
C LYS A 101 2.53 -4.21 -15.00
N VAL A 102 2.31 -3.50 -13.91
CA VAL A 102 1.45 -2.31 -13.86
C VAL A 102 2.28 -1.07 -13.52
N TRP A 103 1.79 0.12 -13.88
CA TRP A 103 2.38 1.35 -13.38
C TRP A 103 2.17 1.41 -11.86
N LEU A 104 3.25 1.71 -11.14
CA LEU A 104 3.28 1.78 -9.69
C LEU A 104 3.82 3.14 -9.26
N PRO A 105 3.16 3.86 -8.33
CA PRO A 105 3.73 5.08 -7.80
C PRO A 105 4.97 4.74 -6.95
N ASP A 106 6.04 5.52 -7.12
CA ASP A 106 7.33 5.34 -6.44
C ASP A 106 7.35 5.94 -5.03
N ILE A 107 6.35 5.55 -4.21
CA ILE A 107 6.24 6.02 -2.83
C ILE A 107 7.28 5.33 -1.96
N VAL A 108 8.17 6.12 -1.37
CA VAL A 108 9.29 5.64 -0.55
C VAL A 108 9.34 6.34 0.81
N LEU A 109 10.03 5.71 1.76
CA LEU A 109 10.37 6.31 3.05
C LEU A 109 11.57 7.26 2.91
N PHE A 110 11.35 8.55 3.15
CA PHE A 110 12.38 9.59 2.99
C PHE A 110 13.44 9.59 4.09
N ASN A 111 13.03 9.40 5.35
CA ASN A 111 13.93 9.38 6.49
C ASN A 111 14.46 7.96 6.79
N ASN A 112 14.74 7.19 5.74
CA ASN A 112 15.30 5.85 5.82
C ASN A 112 16.75 5.87 6.33
N ALA A 113 17.09 4.99 7.28
CA ALA A 113 18.42 4.83 7.86
C ALA A 113 19.20 3.62 7.33
N ASP A 114 18.56 2.69 6.59
CA ASP A 114 19.18 1.43 6.11
C ASP A 114 19.83 1.57 4.73
N GLY A 115 19.59 2.68 4.02
CA GLY A 115 20.02 2.88 2.62
C GLY A 115 19.27 2.04 1.58
N ASN A 116 18.49 1.03 1.98
CA ASN A 116 17.59 0.27 1.11
C ASN A 116 16.18 0.84 1.15
N TYR A 117 15.76 1.51 0.07
CA TYR A 117 14.45 2.15 -0.06
C TYR A 117 13.35 1.23 -0.58
N LEU A 118 13.66 -0.03 -0.92
CA LEU A 118 12.72 -0.96 -1.51
C LEU A 118 11.89 -1.68 -0.46
N VAL A 119 10.64 -2.00 -0.81
CA VAL A 119 9.77 -2.80 0.03
C VAL A 119 10.28 -4.24 0.08
N SER A 120 10.31 -4.84 1.28
CA SER A 120 10.84 -6.19 1.50
C SER A 120 10.10 -7.29 0.74
N PHE A 121 8.83 -7.06 0.38
CA PHE A 121 8.02 -8.01 -0.37
C PHE A 121 7.06 -7.30 -1.33
N TYR A 122 7.17 -7.64 -2.61
CA TYR A 122 6.31 -7.11 -3.67
C TYR A 122 5.05 -7.98 -3.79
N SER A 123 4.02 -7.67 -2.99
CA SER A 123 2.71 -8.31 -3.13
C SER A 123 2.06 -7.94 -4.46
N ASN A 124 1.15 -8.79 -4.95
CA ASN A 124 0.34 -8.49 -6.12
C ASN A 124 -0.54 -7.25 -5.86
N VAL A 125 -0.76 -6.48 -6.92
CA VAL A 125 -1.73 -5.38 -6.95
C VAL A 125 -3.11 -5.97 -7.22
N VAL A 126 -4.08 -5.58 -6.41
CA VAL A 126 -5.49 -5.89 -6.65
C VAL A 126 -6.05 -4.80 -7.56
N VAL A 127 -6.59 -5.22 -8.69
CA VAL A 127 -7.19 -4.33 -9.69
C VAL A 127 -8.67 -4.58 -9.73
N GLU A 128 -9.46 -3.52 -9.55
CA GLU A 128 -10.92 -3.55 -9.65
C GLU A 128 -11.36 -3.12 -11.06
N HIS A 129 -12.50 -3.63 -11.53
CA HIS A 129 -13.02 -3.38 -12.89
C HIS A 129 -13.24 -1.89 -13.22
N THR A 130 -13.35 -1.05 -12.20
CA THR A 130 -13.48 0.41 -12.28
C THR A 130 -12.16 1.12 -12.59
N GLY A 131 -11.04 0.39 -12.62
CA GLY A 131 -9.67 0.90 -12.75
C GLY A 131 -9.07 1.36 -11.43
N GLU A 132 -9.70 1.04 -10.30
CA GLU A 132 -9.09 1.25 -9.00
C GLU A 132 -8.04 0.18 -8.71
N MET A 133 -6.87 0.64 -8.29
CA MET A 133 -5.69 -0.16 -8.02
C MET A 133 -5.43 -0.11 -6.51
N LEU A 134 -5.27 -1.26 -5.87
CA LEU A 134 -4.96 -1.37 -4.45
C LEU A 134 -3.68 -2.18 -4.28
N TRP A 135 -2.69 -1.57 -3.62
CA TRP A 135 -1.43 -2.22 -3.30
C TRP A 135 -1.11 -2.07 -1.81
N VAL A 136 -0.91 -3.21 -1.15
CA VAL A 136 -0.60 -3.31 0.28
C VAL A 136 0.60 -4.25 0.46
N PRO A 137 1.83 -3.75 0.28
CA PRO A 137 3.02 -4.57 0.46
C PRO A 137 3.47 -4.57 1.93
N PRO A 138 3.78 -5.73 2.53
CA PRO A 138 4.33 -5.77 3.87
C PRO A 138 5.78 -5.28 3.87
N ALA A 139 6.09 -4.33 4.75
CA ALA A 139 7.38 -3.66 4.79
C ALA A 139 7.97 -3.62 6.20
N VAL A 140 9.25 -3.96 6.33
CA VAL A 140 10.05 -3.65 7.51
C VAL A 140 10.88 -2.41 7.20
N TYR A 141 10.59 -1.31 7.89
CA TYR A 141 11.32 -0.06 7.74
C TYR A 141 12.26 0.21 8.91
N LYS A 142 13.43 0.76 8.59
CA LYS A 142 14.35 1.37 9.54
C LYS A 142 14.40 2.87 9.28
N SER A 143 13.80 3.65 10.16
CA SER A 143 13.73 5.10 10.02
C SER A 143 14.66 5.79 11.01
N SER A 144 15.30 6.86 10.57
CA SER A 144 16.03 7.77 11.45
C SER A 144 15.05 8.41 12.43
N CYS A 145 15.36 8.33 13.72
CA CYS A 145 14.58 8.91 14.80
C CYS A 145 15.52 9.57 15.81
N ILE A 146 15.31 10.85 16.08
CA ILE A 146 16.09 11.59 17.08
C ILE A 146 15.63 11.12 18.46
N ILE A 147 16.58 10.71 19.30
CA ILE A 147 16.32 10.16 20.63
C ILE A 147 16.73 11.18 21.68
N ASP A 148 15.80 11.49 22.57
CA ASP A 148 16.01 12.38 23.72
C ASP A 148 16.17 11.56 25.01
N VAL A 149 17.35 11.61 25.62
CA VAL A 149 17.70 10.82 26.81
C VAL A 149 17.69 11.64 28.10
N GLU A 150 17.11 12.85 28.11
CA GLU A 150 17.10 13.73 29.28
C GLU A 150 16.51 13.05 30.53
N TYR A 151 15.42 12.29 30.38
CA TYR A 151 14.66 11.69 31.48
C TYR A 151 14.82 10.17 31.62
N PHE A 152 15.88 9.59 31.06
CA PHE A 152 16.11 8.14 31.14
C PHE A 152 16.05 7.62 32.60
N PRO A 153 15.34 6.50 32.89
CA PRO A 153 14.65 5.58 31.97
C PRO A 153 13.14 5.87 31.77
N PHE A 154 12.63 7.02 32.22
CA PHE A 154 11.22 7.43 32.10
C PHE A 154 11.06 8.43 30.96
N ASP A 155 11.48 8.02 29.77
CA ASP A 155 11.57 8.85 28.58
C ASP A 155 10.40 8.63 27.61
N GLU A 156 10.05 9.70 26.89
CA GLU A 156 9.13 9.68 25.75
C GLU A 156 9.91 9.97 24.47
N GLN A 157 9.61 9.23 23.41
CA GLN A 157 10.24 9.42 22.11
C GLN A 157 9.19 9.73 21.05
N VAL A 158 9.55 10.60 20.10
CA VAL A 158 8.70 10.95 18.96
C VAL A 158 9.47 10.65 17.68
N CYS A 159 9.20 9.48 17.12
CA CYS A 159 9.77 9.08 15.84
C CYS A 159 8.82 9.41 14.69
N SER A 160 9.34 9.54 13.48
CA SER A 160 8.51 9.78 12.29
C SER A 160 8.74 8.77 11.18
N LEU A 161 7.71 8.51 10.39
CA LEU A 161 7.80 7.84 9.09
C LEU A 161 7.26 8.79 8.03
N THR A 162 8.13 9.30 7.15
CA THR A 162 7.74 10.24 6.10
C THR A 162 7.76 9.57 4.73
N PHE A 163 6.59 9.45 4.10
CA PHE A 163 6.39 8.86 2.77
C PHE A 163 6.15 9.94 1.72
N GLY A 164 6.64 9.70 0.51
CA GLY A 164 6.46 10.57 -0.64
C GLY A 164 6.91 9.89 -1.93
N SER A 165 6.50 10.43 -3.08
CA SER A 165 7.11 10.05 -4.36
C SER A 165 8.58 10.49 -4.40
N TRP A 166 9.45 9.66 -4.98
CA TRP A 166 10.87 9.97 -5.15
C TRP A 166 11.16 10.84 -6.38
N THR A 167 10.51 10.52 -7.50
CA THR A 167 10.79 11.11 -8.81
C THR A 167 9.71 12.07 -9.31
N PHE A 168 8.46 11.88 -8.90
CA PHE A 168 7.35 12.72 -9.35
C PHE A 168 7.18 13.98 -8.48
N LYS A 169 6.80 15.07 -9.14
CA LYS A 169 6.43 16.32 -8.47
C LYS A 169 4.98 16.28 -7.99
N LYS A 170 4.59 17.25 -7.16
CA LYS A 170 3.22 17.37 -6.65
C LYS A 170 2.18 17.56 -7.77
N GLU A 171 2.57 18.17 -8.89
CA GLU A 171 1.71 18.36 -10.06
C GLU A 171 1.48 17.05 -10.84
N GLU A 172 2.24 16.00 -10.52
CA GLU A 172 2.18 14.72 -11.20
C GLU A 172 1.56 13.62 -10.34
N VAL A 173 1.97 13.56 -9.07
CA VAL A 173 1.50 12.59 -8.07
C VAL A 173 1.21 13.34 -6.77
N GLN A 174 -0.04 13.26 -6.31
CA GLN A 174 -0.52 13.88 -5.09
C GLN A 174 -0.89 12.82 -4.04
N ILE A 175 -0.30 12.88 -2.84
CA ILE A 175 -0.70 12.00 -1.73
C ILE A 175 -1.90 12.59 -0.99
N SER A 176 -2.87 11.74 -0.67
CA SER A 176 -4.04 12.07 0.16
C SER A 176 -4.30 11.00 1.24
N TYR A 177 -5.17 11.30 2.21
CA TYR A 177 -5.53 10.32 3.23
C TYR A 177 -6.47 9.26 2.66
N HIS A 178 -6.09 7.99 2.75
CA HIS A 178 -6.98 6.89 2.40
C HIS A 178 -8.18 6.82 3.36
N MET A 179 -9.39 6.93 2.81
CA MET A 179 -10.66 6.95 3.57
C MET A 179 -10.68 7.97 4.73
N GLY A 180 -9.97 9.09 4.59
CA GLY A 180 -9.89 10.12 5.64
C GLY A 180 -9.13 9.68 6.90
N LYS A 181 -8.39 8.56 6.87
CA LYS A 181 -7.59 8.06 7.99
C LYS A 181 -6.37 8.97 8.22
N ARG A 182 -6.42 9.76 9.29
CA ARG A 182 -5.36 10.70 9.70
C ARG A 182 -4.45 10.15 10.79
N GLN A 183 -4.54 8.87 11.09
CA GLN A 183 -3.74 8.21 12.12
C GLN A 183 -3.26 6.86 11.57
N VAL A 184 -2.16 6.35 12.12
CA VAL A 184 -1.73 4.98 11.85
C VAL A 184 -2.77 4.01 12.41
N GLU A 185 -3.10 3.00 11.62
CA GLU A 185 -4.04 1.96 12.02
C GLU A 185 -3.34 0.97 12.95
N LEU A 186 -3.95 0.69 14.11
CA LEU A 186 -3.41 -0.20 15.14
C LEU A 186 -4.25 -1.47 15.33
N ASN A 187 -5.18 -1.78 14.41
CA ASN A 187 -6.09 -2.92 14.53
C ASN A 187 -5.36 -4.27 14.65
N ASP A 188 -4.24 -4.41 13.94
CA ASP A 188 -3.38 -5.60 13.93
C ASP A 188 -2.08 -5.39 14.73
N TYR A 189 -2.01 -4.35 15.56
CA TYR A 189 -0.81 -4.02 16.32
C TYR A 189 -0.58 -5.02 17.45
N SER A 190 0.61 -5.60 17.48
CA SER A 190 1.10 -6.39 18.62
C SER A 190 1.91 -5.51 19.57
N PHE A 191 1.47 -5.45 20.83
CA PHE A 191 2.14 -4.65 21.86
C PHE A 191 3.59 -5.08 22.07
N SER A 192 4.49 -4.09 22.17
CA SER A 192 5.87 -4.30 22.62
C SER A 192 5.92 -4.46 24.13
N GLY A 193 6.83 -5.30 24.63
CA GLY A 193 7.07 -5.46 26.06
C GLY A 193 7.94 -4.36 26.68
N ILE A 194 8.45 -3.42 25.88
CA ILE A 194 9.38 -2.37 26.30
C ILE A 194 8.80 -0.97 26.06
N TRP A 195 8.03 -0.78 24.99
CA TRP A 195 7.56 0.53 24.56
C TRP A 195 6.04 0.55 24.39
N ASP A 196 5.39 1.46 25.09
CA ASP A 196 3.98 1.79 24.91
C ASP A 196 3.83 2.74 23.70
N VAL A 197 3.00 2.37 22.72
CA VAL A 197 2.60 3.29 21.64
C VAL A 197 1.43 4.14 22.14
N MET A 198 1.67 5.44 22.28
CA MET A 198 0.72 6.38 22.90
C MET A 198 -0.18 7.05 21.87
N GLU A 199 0.42 7.65 20.84
CA GLU A 199 -0.30 8.35 19.77
C GLU A 199 0.42 8.17 18.44
N VAL A 200 -0.36 8.14 17.36
CA VAL A 200 0.16 7.89 16.01
C VAL A 200 -0.44 8.81 14.92
N PRO A 201 -0.38 10.15 15.06
CA PRO A 201 -0.99 11.06 14.09
C PRO A 201 -0.25 11.08 12.74
N GLY A 202 -1.01 11.20 11.67
CA GLY A 202 -0.55 11.43 10.30
C GLY A 202 -0.79 12.87 9.87
N LEU A 203 0.23 13.48 9.26
CA LEU A 203 0.21 14.85 8.75
C LEU A 203 0.57 14.87 7.27
N LEU A 204 -0.35 15.39 6.45
CA LEU A 204 -0.05 15.75 5.06
C LEU A 204 0.80 17.01 4.99
N ILE A 205 1.86 16.94 4.20
CA ILE A 205 2.76 18.04 3.87
C ILE A 205 2.47 18.43 2.42
N GLU A 206 1.45 19.28 2.25
CA GLU A 206 0.84 19.60 0.94
C GLU A 206 1.84 20.16 -0.08
N ASP A 207 2.72 21.07 0.35
CA ASP A 207 3.70 21.74 -0.52
C ASP A 207 4.63 20.77 -1.27
N ARG A 208 4.84 19.57 -0.71
CA ARG A 208 5.76 18.56 -1.24
C ARG A 208 5.09 17.23 -1.59
N SER A 209 3.76 17.13 -1.48
CA SER A 209 3.03 15.87 -1.69
C SER A 209 3.60 14.71 -0.87
N LYS A 210 3.75 14.93 0.45
CA LYS A 210 4.24 13.93 1.39
C LYS A 210 3.27 13.70 2.52
N ILE A 211 3.35 12.54 3.15
CA ILE A 211 2.62 12.23 4.39
C ILE A 211 3.63 11.79 5.46
N SER A 212 3.51 12.34 6.66
CA SER A 212 4.38 11.99 7.79
C SER A 212 3.56 11.48 8.95
N TYR A 213 3.86 10.27 9.40
CA TYR A 213 3.27 9.70 10.61
C TYR A 213 4.22 9.89 11.77
N GLN A 214 3.78 10.53 12.84
CA GLN A 214 4.53 10.60 14.10
C GLN A 214 4.11 9.42 14.97
N ILE A 215 5.06 8.69 15.52
CA ILE A 215 4.85 7.57 16.43
C ILE A 215 5.41 8.02 17.79
N ARG A 216 4.49 8.35 18.71
CA ARG A 216 4.83 8.72 20.09
C ARG A 216 4.85 7.47 20.94
N ILE A 217 5.99 7.22 21.57
CA ILE A 217 6.22 6.03 22.41
C ILE A 217 6.74 6.44 23.78
N ARG A 218 6.44 5.63 24.78
CA ARG A 218 6.92 5.79 26.15
C ARG A 218 7.53 4.49 26.64
N ARG A 219 8.64 4.59 27.39
CA ARG A 219 9.28 3.46 28.07
C ARG A 219 8.61 3.15 29.41
#